data_AF-A0A9N8YK99-F1
#
_entry.id   AF-A0A9N8YK99-F1
#
_cell.length_a   1.000
_cell.length_b   1.000
_cell.length_c   1.000
_cell.angle_alpha   90.00
_cell.angle_beta   90.00
_cell.angle_gamma   90.00
#
_symmetry.space_group_name_H-M   'P 1'
#
loop_
_entity.id
_entity.type
_entity.pdbx_description
1 polymer ?
#
loop_
_entity_poly.entity_id
_entity_poly.type
_entity_poly.pdbx_seq_one_letter_code
_entity_poly.pdbx_strand_id
1 'polypeptide(L)'
;MNIIEFVNNNINNTTCEFKQEIAKLLEAFITDGNLVYPISDPKTMYGNLLYKDRPNPRVKTTNMRNILRYFVSRTRTTNNGNAVSKATDMLMGAATTQQKFYYKNLSDEVNKIIKNRR
;
A
#
# COMPACT_ATOMS: atom_id res chain seq x y z
N MET A 1 18.57 -6.49 -3.79
CA MET A 1 17.45 -7.43 -3.60
C MET A 1 16.18 -6.74 -4.02
N ASN A 2 15.53 -7.22 -5.08
CA ASN A 2 14.25 -6.71 -5.58
C ASN A 2 13.10 -7.20 -4.68
N ILE A 3 11.96 -6.49 -4.63
CA ILE A 3 10.75 -6.93 -3.91
C ILE A 3 10.34 -8.35 -4.34
N ILE A 4 10.44 -8.66 -5.63
CA ILE A 4 10.11 -9.98 -6.16
C ILE A 4 10.99 -11.07 -5.53
N GLU A 5 12.31 -10.83 -5.44
CA GLU A 5 13.26 -11.75 -4.80
C GLU A 5 13.02 -11.84 -3.28
N PHE A 6 12.67 -10.74 -2.62
CA PHE A 6 12.38 -10.71 -1.19
C PHE A 6 11.13 -11.54 -0.84
N VAL A 7 10.06 -11.39 -1.61
CA VAL A 7 8.81 -12.12 -1.35
C VAL A 7 8.97 -13.61 -1.64
N ASN A 8 9.60 -13.99 -2.76
CA ASN A 8 9.83 -15.39 -3.10
C ASN A 8 10.62 -16.14 -2.01
N ASN A 9 11.58 -15.48 -1.36
CA ASN A 9 12.33 -16.06 -0.25
C ASN A 9 11.53 -16.21 1.05
N ASN A 10 10.49 -15.39 1.27
CA ASN A 10 9.65 -15.46 2.47
C ASN A 10 8.46 -16.43 2.33
N ILE A 11 8.00 -16.73 1.10
CA ILE A 11 6.92 -17.69 0.84
C ILE A 11 7.32 -19.12 1.23
N ASN A 12 8.59 -19.48 1.03
CA ASN A 12 9.07 -20.86 1.20
C ASN A 12 9.27 -21.30 2.67
N ASN A 13 9.01 -20.43 3.65
CA ASN A 13 9.19 -20.71 5.06
C ASN A 13 8.05 -20.09 5.88
N THR A 14 6.90 -20.75 6.09
CA THR A 14 5.96 -20.28 7.14
C THR A 14 4.82 -21.20 7.60
N THR A 15 4.88 -21.57 8.89
CA THR A 15 3.75 -21.93 9.78
C THR A 15 3.36 -20.73 10.67
N CYS A 16 2.05 -20.64 11.02
CA CYS A 16 1.26 -19.58 11.69
C CYS A 16 0.36 -18.76 10.74
N GLU A 17 -0.95 -18.73 11.01
CA GLU A 17 -2.02 -18.09 10.21
C GLU A 17 -1.71 -16.63 9.86
N PHE A 18 -1.22 -15.83 10.82
CA PHE A 18 -0.86 -14.43 10.58
C PHE A 18 0.24 -14.28 9.53
N LYS A 19 1.22 -15.20 9.52
CA LYS A 19 2.31 -15.14 8.55
C LYS A 19 1.85 -15.61 7.16
N GLN A 20 0.93 -16.56 7.09
CA GLN A 20 0.29 -16.98 5.83
C GLN A 20 -0.53 -15.84 5.21
N GLU A 21 -1.24 -15.03 6.01
CA GLU A 21 -1.94 -13.85 5.52
C GLU A 21 -0.98 -12.81 4.92
N ILE A 22 0.17 -12.57 5.56
CA ILE A 22 1.20 -11.69 5.03
C ILE A 22 1.76 -12.24 3.72
N ALA A 23 2.08 -13.53 3.64
CA ALA A 23 2.60 -14.15 2.43
C ALA A 23 1.60 -14.03 1.26
N LYS A 24 0.32 -14.33 1.49
CA LYS A 24 -0.75 -14.16 0.48
C LYS A 24 -0.91 -12.72 0.02
N LEU A 25 -0.78 -11.74 0.92
CA LEU A 25 -0.82 -10.32 0.55
C LEU A 25 0.36 -9.93 -0.35
N LEU A 26 1.55 -10.40 -0.01
CA LEU A 26 2.76 -10.13 -0.79
C LEU A 26 2.70 -10.78 -2.18
N GLU A 27 2.25 -12.03 -2.25
CA GLU A 27 2.06 -12.77 -3.50
C GLU A 27 1.00 -12.12 -4.39
N ALA A 28 -0.17 -11.77 -3.84
CA ALA A 28 -1.23 -11.08 -4.59
C ALA A 28 -0.75 -9.72 -5.12
N PHE A 29 0.01 -8.98 -4.31
CA PHE A 29 0.57 -7.69 -4.73
C PHE A 29 1.56 -7.79 -5.88
N ILE A 30 2.29 -8.91 -5.98
CA ILE A 30 3.19 -9.21 -7.10
C ILE A 30 2.41 -9.69 -8.32
N THR A 31 1.49 -10.64 -8.11
CA THR A 31 0.79 -11.39 -9.17
C THR A 31 -0.22 -10.52 -9.90
N ASP A 32 -0.91 -9.62 -9.20
CA ASP A 32 -1.81 -8.63 -9.80
C ASP A 32 -1.04 -7.50 -10.54
N GLY A 33 0.25 -7.70 -10.81
CA GLY A 33 1.06 -6.96 -11.79
C GLY A 33 1.43 -5.53 -11.40
N ASN A 34 1.02 -5.03 -10.23
CA ASN A 34 1.05 -3.60 -9.89
C ASN A 34 2.18 -3.17 -8.93
N LEU A 35 3.28 -3.90 -8.84
CA LEU A 35 4.55 -3.33 -8.34
C LEU A 35 5.08 -2.19 -9.23
N VAL A 36 4.43 -1.99 -10.38
CA VAL A 36 4.68 -1.03 -11.45
C VAL A 36 3.38 -0.23 -11.63
N TYR A 37 3.23 0.86 -10.89
CA TYR A 37 2.30 1.96 -11.23
C TYR A 37 0.84 1.58 -11.48
N PRO A 38 0.06 1.17 -10.47
CA PRO A 38 -1.39 1.17 -10.62
C PRO A 38 -1.82 2.59 -11.00
N ILE A 39 -2.37 2.74 -12.21
CA ILE A 39 -2.94 3.97 -12.72
C ILE A 39 -4.16 4.29 -11.85
N SER A 40 -3.92 4.90 -10.70
CA SER A 40 -4.98 5.40 -9.84
C SER A 40 -4.86 6.89 -9.79
N ASP A 41 -5.85 7.56 -10.39
CA ASP A 41 -6.03 9.00 -10.32
C ASP A 41 -5.95 9.48 -8.84
N PRO A 42 -5.05 10.42 -8.52
CA PRO A 42 -4.93 10.99 -7.18
C PRO A 42 -6.26 11.46 -6.57
N LYS A 43 -7.23 11.90 -7.38
CA LYS A 43 -8.57 12.27 -6.87
C LYS A 43 -9.36 11.05 -6.37
N THR A 44 -9.26 9.93 -7.07
CA THR A 44 -9.89 8.66 -6.65
C THR A 44 -9.22 8.13 -5.38
N MET A 45 -7.88 8.20 -5.29
CA MET A 45 -7.14 7.84 -4.08
C MET A 45 -7.53 8.71 -2.89
N TYR A 46 -7.60 10.03 -3.10
CA TYR A 46 -8.09 10.98 -2.09
C TYR A 46 -9.49 10.58 -1.58
N GLY A 47 -10.40 10.25 -2.50
CA GLY A 47 -11.75 9.80 -2.17
C GLY A 47 -11.80 8.54 -1.30
N ASN A 48 -10.84 7.62 -1.44
CA ASN A 48 -10.79 6.37 -0.67
C ASN A 48 -9.96 6.48 0.61
N LEU A 49 -9.03 7.44 0.68
CA LEU A 49 -8.26 7.77 1.88
C LEU A 49 -9.04 8.67 2.86
N LEU A 50 -10.04 9.39 2.37
CA LEU A 50 -11.04 10.02 3.22
C LEU A 50 -11.76 8.91 3.99
N TYR A 51 -11.67 8.96 5.32
CA TYR A 51 -12.51 8.15 6.21
C TYR A 51 -13.97 8.61 6.09
N LYS A 52 -14.60 8.35 4.94
CA LYS A 52 -15.93 8.84 4.56
C LYS A 52 -17.01 8.47 5.58
N ASP A 53 -16.83 7.34 6.28
CA ASP A 53 -17.78 6.84 7.27
C ASP A 53 -17.54 7.39 8.69
N ARG A 54 -16.63 8.35 8.87
CA ARG A 54 -16.44 9.01 10.18
C ARG A 54 -17.35 10.23 10.30
N PRO A 55 -17.96 10.48 11.47
CA PRO A 55 -18.81 11.65 11.73
C PRO A 55 -18.13 12.99 11.47
N ASN A 56 -16.79 13.03 11.55
CA ASN A 56 -15.99 14.21 11.24
C ASN A 56 -14.73 13.76 10.48
N PRO A 57 -14.82 13.59 9.14
CA PRO A 57 -13.74 13.02 8.36
C PRO A 57 -12.56 13.99 8.33
N ARG A 58 -11.58 13.76 9.21
CA ARG A 58 -10.34 14.54 9.21
C ARG A 58 -9.59 14.26 7.92
N VAL A 59 -9.55 15.26 7.04
CA VAL A 59 -8.76 15.22 5.82
C VAL A 59 -7.27 15.32 6.19
N LYS A 60 -6.61 14.21 6.54
CA LYS A 60 -5.19 14.20 6.90
C LYS A 60 -4.34 14.07 5.65
N THR A 61 -3.20 14.76 5.64
CA THR A 61 -2.16 14.54 4.63
C THR A 61 -1.68 13.09 4.67
N THR A 62 -1.38 12.55 3.50
CA THR A 62 -0.86 11.19 3.29
C THR A 62 0.66 11.21 3.07
N ASN A 63 1.27 10.04 3.07
CA ASN A 63 2.71 9.83 2.84
C ASN A 63 2.94 8.57 2.00
N MET A 64 4.19 8.32 1.58
CA MET A 64 4.57 7.16 0.76
C MET A 64 4.04 5.84 1.31
N ARG A 65 4.13 5.64 2.63
CA ARG A 65 3.69 4.41 3.29
C ARG A 65 2.19 4.23 3.18
N ASN A 66 1.41 5.29 3.39
CA ASN A 66 -0.04 5.24 3.29
C ASN A 66 -0.51 5.04 1.84
N ILE A 67 0.22 5.59 0.86
CA ILE A 67 0.02 5.30 -0.56
C ILE A 67 0.23 3.82 -0.85
N LEU A 68 1.35 3.25 -0.41
CA LEU A 68 1.62 1.82 -0.59
C LEU A 68 0.57 0.95 0.13
N ARG A 69 0.23 1.31 1.38
CA ARG A 69 -0.80 0.61 2.16
C ARG A 69 -2.15 0.56 1.46
N TYR A 70 -2.54 1.65 0.80
CA TYR A 70 -3.78 1.69 0.02
C TYR A 70 -3.75 0.64 -1.10
N PHE A 71 -2.65 0.53 -1.85
CA PHE A 71 -2.53 -0.49 -2.89
C PHE A 71 -2.53 -1.90 -2.32
N VAL A 72 -1.79 -2.14 -1.24
CA VAL A 72 -1.78 -3.44 -0.55
C VAL A 72 -3.18 -3.79 -0.04
N SER A 73 -3.95 -2.85 0.49
CA SER A 73 -5.32 -3.14 0.94
C SER A 73 -6.28 -3.46 -0.21
N ARG A 74 -5.96 -3.05 -1.44
CA ARG A 74 -6.81 -3.26 -2.61
C ARG A 74 -6.66 -4.65 -3.23
N THR A 75 -5.61 -5.40 -2.91
CA THR A 75 -5.45 -6.78 -3.36
C THR A 75 -6.48 -7.74 -2.73
N ARG A 76 -7.25 -7.27 -1.72
CA ARG A 76 -8.46 -7.91 -1.15
C ARG A 76 -8.32 -9.40 -0.78
N THR A 77 -7.14 -9.84 -0.36
CA THR A 77 -6.93 -11.22 0.10
C THR A 77 -7.14 -11.42 1.62
N THR A 78 -7.22 -10.34 2.41
CA THR A 78 -7.51 -10.41 3.85
C THR A 78 -8.13 -9.11 4.39
N ASN A 79 -8.98 -9.24 5.42
CA ASN A 79 -9.52 -8.13 6.21
C ASN A 79 -8.65 -7.75 7.41
N ASN A 80 -7.54 -8.46 7.65
CA ASN A 80 -6.66 -8.22 8.78
C ASN A 80 -5.79 -6.98 8.56
N GLY A 81 -6.18 -5.85 9.16
CA GLY A 81 -5.46 -4.59 9.08
C GLY A 81 -4.01 -4.64 9.61
N ASN A 82 -3.70 -5.57 10.51
CA ASN A 82 -2.33 -5.78 11.00
C ASN A 82 -1.47 -6.50 9.97
N ALA A 83 -2.02 -7.51 9.29
CA ALA A 83 -1.32 -8.20 8.20
C ALA A 83 -1.03 -7.23 7.04
N VAL A 84 -2.01 -6.40 6.66
CA VAL A 84 -1.85 -5.32 5.66
C VAL A 84 -0.74 -4.34 6.07
N SER A 85 -0.72 -3.93 7.34
CA SER A 85 0.33 -3.02 7.85
C SER A 85 1.71 -3.64 7.73
N LYS A 86 1.85 -4.91 8.14
CA LYS A 86 3.13 -5.61 8.15
C LYS A 86 3.63 -5.89 6.73
N ALA A 87 2.76 -6.33 5.83
CA ALA A 87 3.07 -6.50 4.41
C ALA A 87 3.50 -5.16 3.78
N THR A 88 2.82 -4.06 4.10
CA THR A 88 3.21 -2.71 3.64
C THR A 88 4.63 -2.35 4.09
N ASP A 89 4.96 -2.58 5.36
CA ASP A 89 6.29 -2.24 5.90
C ASP A 89 7.39 -3.07 5.24
N MET A 90 7.13 -4.37 5.00
CA MET A 90 8.03 -5.26 4.27
C MET A 90 8.26 -4.79 2.82
N LEU A 91 7.18 -4.48 2.10
CA LEU A 91 7.24 -3.97 0.73
C LEU A 91 7.97 -2.62 0.66
N MET A 92 7.75 -1.72 1.63
CA MET A 92 8.43 -0.43 1.69
C MET A 92 9.94 -0.59 1.96
N GLY A 93 10.31 -1.55 2.81
CA GLY A 93 11.71 -1.90 3.08
C GLY A 93 12.43 -2.43 1.84
N ALA A 94 11.76 -3.29 1.08
CA ALA A 94 12.30 -3.89 -0.15
C ALA A 94 12.16 -2.99 -1.40
N ALA A 95 11.39 -1.90 -1.34
CA ALA A 95 11.19 -1.00 -2.47
C ALA A 95 12.48 -0.30 -2.91
N THR A 96 12.69 -0.27 -4.23
CA THR A 96 13.76 0.48 -4.88
C THR A 96 13.58 1.99 -4.68
N THR A 97 14.65 2.75 -4.84
CA THR A 97 14.61 4.22 -4.79
C THR A 97 13.58 4.78 -5.77
N GLN A 98 13.52 4.24 -6.99
CA GLN A 98 12.54 4.67 -8.01
C GLN A 98 11.10 4.45 -7.56
N GLN A 99 10.78 3.29 -6.99
CA GLN A 99 9.44 3.01 -6.46
C GLN A 99 9.08 3.94 -5.30
N LYS A 100 10.03 4.22 -4.41
CA LYS A 100 9.84 5.19 -3.31
C LYS A 100 9.54 6.59 -3.86
N PHE A 101 10.27 7.03 -4.88
CA PHE A 101 10.00 8.30 -5.56
C PHE A 101 8.58 8.35 -6.16
N TYR A 102 8.14 7.27 -6.80
CA TYR A 102 6.77 7.19 -7.32
C TYR A 102 5.72 7.36 -6.22
N TYR A 103 5.84 6.60 -5.12
CA TYR A 103 4.91 6.73 -3.99
C TYR A 103 4.95 8.11 -3.35
N LYS A 104 6.11 8.77 -3.37
CA LYS A 104 6.27 10.14 -2.87
C LYS A 104 5.52 11.13 -3.73
N ASN A 105 5.72 11.09 -5.05
CA ASN A 105 5.07 11.97 -6.00
C ASN A 105 3.54 11.84 -5.90
N LEU A 106 3.01 10.61 -5.85
CA LEU A 106 1.59 10.38 -5.63
C LEU A 106 1.10 10.96 -4.29
N SER A 107 1.85 10.76 -3.21
CA SER A 107 1.47 11.32 -1.91
C SER A 107 1.42 12.86 -1.94
N ASP A 108 2.34 13.49 -2.66
CA ASP A 108 2.42 14.94 -2.81
C ASP A 108 1.25 15.47 -3.67
N GLU A 109 0.87 14.77 -4.73
CA GLU A 109 -0.31 15.10 -5.55
C GLU A 109 -1.63 14.98 -4.76
N VAL A 110 -1.80 13.88 -4.02
CA VAL A 110 -2.96 13.72 -3.12
C VAL A 110 -2.99 14.83 -2.07
N ASN A 111 -1.83 15.19 -1.50
CA ASN A 111 -1.70 16.27 -0.53
C ASN A 111 -2.03 17.64 -1.11
N LYS A 112 -1.71 17.91 -2.38
CA LYS A 112 -2.14 19.14 -3.07
C LYS A 112 -3.66 19.21 -3.16
N ILE A 113 -4.33 18.12 -3.53
CA ILE A 113 -5.80 18.06 -3.58
C ILE A 113 -6.41 18.31 -2.20
N ILE A 114 -5.83 17.71 -1.16
CA ILE A 114 -6.25 17.91 0.24
C ILE A 114 -6.16 19.39 0.63
N LYS A 115 -5.02 20.03 0.35
CA LYS A 115 -4.78 21.43 0.71
C LYS A 115 -5.71 22.38 -0.03
N ASN A 116 -5.98 22.15 -1.31
CA ASN A 116 -6.85 23.02 -2.11
C ASN A 116 -8.35 22.91 -1.74
N ARG A 117 -8.73 21.94 -0.91
CA ARG A 117 -10.11 21.71 -0.45
C ARG A 117 -10.34 22.07 1.04
N ARG A 118 -9.30 22.51 1.73
CA ARG A 118 -9.39 23.05 3.10
C ARG A 118 -9.51 24.56 3.02
#